data_AF-A0A6B4JQ58-F1
#
_entry.id   AF-A0A6B4JQ58-F1
#
_cell.length_a   1.000
_cell.length_b   1.000
_cell.length_c   1.000
_cell.angle_alpha   90.00
_cell.angle_beta   90.00
_cell.angle_gamma   90.00
#
_symmetry.space_group_name_H-M   'P 1'
#
loop_
_entity.id
_entity.type
_entity.pdbx_description
1 polymer ?
#
loop_
_entity_poly.entity_id
_entity_poly.type
_entity_poly.pdbx_seq_one_letter_code
_entity_poly.pdbx_strand_id
1 'polypeptide(L)'
;MSRTILGKAQIEEIENKFKASDDTPIFRYMDFSKFMDLLENRHLFFCNAKYFEDEYEGKMPEGFYKDWSKEARDGHEPLNEMINECFKGYISCWNKGEVESYSLWKIYTNPNTGIAIKSTVGDLKKALDNDAIKIYKAEYVDFKEKEVDCEPPCYSRAAANGNG
;
A
#
# COMPACT_ATOMS: atom_id res chain seq x y z
N MET A 1 30.51 -3.59 3.02
CA MET A 1 29.51 -3.26 1.98
C MET A 1 28.86 -4.55 1.53
N SER A 2 27.73 -4.94 2.12
CA SER A 2 26.90 -6.01 1.56
C SER A 2 25.54 -5.41 1.26
N ARG A 3 25.33 -5.04 0.00
CA ARG A 3 23.98 -4.89 -0.55
C ARG A 3 23.52 -6.32 -0.79
N THR A 4 22.68 -6.88 0.07
CA THR A 4 21.95 -8.10 -0.29
C THR A 4 20.97 -7.68 -1.38
N ILE A 5 21.41 -7.80 -2.64
CA ILE A 5 20.53 -7.62 -3.79
C ILE A 5 19.59 -8.82 -3.76
N LEU A 6 18.34 -8.61 -3.37
CA LEU A 6 17.31 -9.64 -3.47
C LEU A 6 17.29 -10.16 -4.92
N GLY A 7 17.42 -11.46 -5.09
CA GLY A 7 17.31 -12.08 -6.40
C GLY A 7 15.91 -11.90 -6.96
N LYS A 8 15.75 -11.89 -8.29
CA LYS A 8 14.44 -11.74 -8.94
C LYS A 8 13.38 -12.70 -8.38
N ALA A 9 13.77 -13.95 -8.07
CA ALA A 9 12.87 -14.94 -7.50
C ALA A 9 12.39 -14.56 -6.08
N GLN A 10 13.25 -13.99 -5.24
CA GLN A 10 12.88 -13.54 -3.90
C GLN A 10 11.95 -12.32 -3.97
N ILE A 11 12.21 -11.40 -4.90
CA ILE A 11 11.32 -10.25 -5.16
C ILE A 11 9.94 -10.73 -5.59
N GLU A 12 9.89 -11.68 -6.52
CA GLU A 12 8.63 -12.24 -7.01
C GLU A 12 7.86 -12.98 -5.91
N GLU A 13 8.54 -13.74 -5.06
CA GLU A 13 7.93 -14.39 -3.89
C GLU A 13 7.33 -13.37 -2.92
N ILE A 14 8.06 -12.30 -2.60
CA ILE A 14 7.58 -11.22 -1.74
C ILE A 14 6.36 -10.54 -2.39
N GLU A 15 6.44 -10.16 -3.67
CA GLU A 15 5.31 -9.56 -4.38
C GLU A 15 4.06 -10.45 -4.35
N ASN A 16 4.22 -11.76 -4.51
CA ASN A 16 3.10 -12.70 -4.53
C ASN A 16 2.40 -12.80 -3.17
N LYS A 17 3.09 -12.53 -2.05
CA LYS A 17 2.46 -12.44 -0.73
C LYS A 17 1.46 -11.28 -0.64
N PHE A 18 1.78 -10.16 -1.28
CA PHE A 18 0.98 -8.94 -1.23
C PHE A 18 -0.03 -8.80 -2.37
N LYS A 19 0.12 -9.54 -3.48
CA LYS A 19 -0.82 -9.47 -4.61
C LYS A 19 -2.25 -9.85 -4.19
N ALA A 20 -3.22 -9.08 -4.66
CA ALA A 20 -4.63 -9.40 -4.53
C ALA A 20 -5.08 -10.42 -5.58
N SER A 21 -5.90 -11.39 -5.16
CA SER A 21 -6.48 -12.41 -6.05
C SER A 21 -7.53 -11.77 -6.94
N ASP A 22 -7.64 -12.20 -8.20
CA ASP A 22 -8.51 -11.57 -9.20
C ASP A 22 -10.01 -11.64 -8.84
N ASP A 23 -10.41 -12.71 -8.17
CA ASP A 23 -11.74 -12.96 -7.63
C ASP A 23 -12.08 -12.15 -6.38
N THR A 24 -11.13 -11.39 -5.82
CA THR A 24 -11.35 -10.57 -4.62
C THR A 24 -12.37 -9.45 -4.91
N PRO A 25 -13.52 -9.41 -4.21
CA PRO A 25 -14.48 -8.32 -4.37
C PRO A 25 -13.98 -7.04 -3.72
N ILE A 26 -14.15 -5.93 -4.43
CA ILE A 26 -13.64 -4.63 -4.04
C ILE A 26 -14.69 -3.54 -4.23
N PHE A 27 -14.60 -2.52 -3.39
CA PHE A 27 -15.46 -1.34 -3.38
C PHE A 27 -14.64 -0.06 -3.44
N ARG A 28 -15.07 0.89 -4.28
CA ARG A 28 -14.58 2.28 -4.24
C ARG A 28 -15.72 3.23 -3.96
N TYR A 29 -15.58 3.98 -2.89
CA TYR A 29 -16.53 5.00 -2.46
C TYR A 29 -16.05 6.36 -2.95
N MET A 30 -16.93 7.16 -3.53
CA MET A 30 -16.63 8.50 -4.00
C MET A 30 -17.88 9.35 -4.13
N ASP A 31 -17.71 10.66 -4.24
CA ASP A 31 -18.81 11.57 -4.55
C ASP A 31 -19.27 11.45 -6.01
N PHE A 32 -20.53 11.82 -6.23
CA PHE A 32 -21.18 11.87 -7.55
C PHE A 32 -20.35 12.64 -8.58
N SER A 33 -19.76 13.78 -8.21
CA SER A 33 -18.92 14.57 -9.13
C SER A 33 -17.69 13.79 -9.61
N LYS A 34 -17.01 13.06 -8.71
CA LYS A 34 -15.85 12.21 -9.05
C LYS A 34 -16.27 11.02 -9.91
N PHE A 35 -17.47 10.49 -9.67
CA PHE A 35 -18.03 9.43 -10.50
C PHE A 35 -18.35 9.92 -11.92
N MET A 36 -18.95 11.11 -12.05
CA MET A 36 -19.20 11.73 -13.35
C MET A 36 -17.89 11.99 -14.10
N ASP A 37 -16.87 12.53 -13.43
CA ASP A 37 -15.53 12.71 -13.99
C ASP A 37 -14.94 11.39 -14.52
N LEU A 38 -15.08 10.29 -13.75
CA LEU A 38 -14.64 8.96 -14.17
C LEU A 38 -15.39 8.47 -15.42
N LEU A 39 -16.70 8.68 -15.52
CA LEU A 39 -17.49 8.26 -16.68
C LEU A 39 -17.18 9.09 -17.94
N GLU A 40 -17.05 10.40 -17.77
CA GLU A 40 -16.80 11.34 -18.87
C GLU A 40 -15.39 11.17 -19.42
N ASN A 41 -14.38 11.14 -18.54
CA ASN A 41 -12.99 11.07 -18.93
C ASN A 41 -12.46 9.65 -19.12
N ARG A 42 -13.18 8.64 -18.62
CA ARG A 42 -12.75 7.21 -18.65
C ARG A 42 -11.37 6.99 -18.04
N HIS A 43 -11.01 7.80 -17.04
CA HIS A 43 -9.74 7.72 -16.35
C HIS A 43 -9.94 7.40 -14.88
N LEU A 44 -9.08 6.56 -14.34
CA LEU A 44 -9.02 6.28 -12.92
C LEU A 44 -8.03 7.24 -12.26
N PHE A 45 -8.48 8.08 -11.33
CA PHE A 45 -7.60 8.98 -10.61
C PHE A 45 -6.70 8.23 -9.62
N PHE A 46 -5.40 8.55 -9.64
CA PHE A 46 -4.42 8.13 -8.66
C PHE A 46 -3.89 9.36 -7.89
N CYS A 47 -4.00 9.31 -6.57
CA CYS A 47 -3.49 10.35 -5.68
C CYS A 47 -2.01 10.13 -5.42
N ASN A 48 -1.20 11.19 -5.44
CA ASN A 48 0.18 11.07 -4.97
C ASN A 48 0.17 10.81 -3.45
N ALA A 49 0.89 9.78 -3.00
CA ALA A 49 0.94 9.38 -1.59
C ALA A 49 1.36 10.51 -0.63
N LYS A 50 2.05 11.56 -1.13
CA LYS A 50 2.41 12.74 -0.32
C LYS A 50 1.24 13.53 0.25
N TYR A 51 0.05 13.35 -0.32
CA TYR A 51 -1.17 14.02 0.11
C TYR A 51 -2.03 13.15 1.03
N PHE A 52 -1.52 12.00 1.47
CA PHE A 52 -2.24 11.18 2.44
C PHE A 52 -2.18 11.85 3.82
N GLU A 53 -3.27 11.73 4.57
CA GLU A 53 -3.43 12.39 5.87
C GLU A 53 -2.82 11.58 7.02
N ASP A 54 -2.53 10.30 6.81
CA ASP A 54 -1.95 9.42 7.82
C ASP A 54 -0.43 9.68 7.97
N GLU A 55 -0.03 10.18 9.14
CA GLU A 55 1.37 10.48 9.48
C GLU A 55 2.26 9.23 9.53
N TYR A 56 1.68 8.03 9.62
CA TYR A 56 2.38 6.75 9.63
C TYR A 56 2.45 6.10 8.24
N GLU A 57 1.82 6.69 7.22
CA GLU A 57 1.83 6.13 5.86
C GLU A 57 3.27 6.01 5.33
N GLY A 58 3.66 4.79 4.95
CA GLY A 58 5.01 4.46 4.47
C GLY A 58 6.07 4.32 5.57
N LYS A 59 5.76 4.58 6.84
CA LYS A 59 6.71 4.39 7.95
C LYS A 59 6.71 2.93 8.41
N MET A 60 7.86 2.48 8.91
CA MET A 60 7.97 1.17 9.55
C MET A 60 7.47 1.24 10.99
N PRO A 61 6.62 0.30 11.42
CA PRO A 61 6.14 0.24 12.81
C PRO A 61 7.30 -0.03 13.78
N GLU A 62 7.15 0.35 15.05
CA GLU A 62 8.24 0.22 16.03
C GLU A 62 8.69 -1.24 16.21
N GLY A 63 7.75 -2.18 16.14
CA GLY A 63 8.01 -3.61 16.23
C GLY A 63 8.99 -4.14 15.17
N PHE A 64 9.12 -3.48 14.02
CA PHE A 64 10.10 -3.85 12.98
C PHE A 64 11.54 -3.76 13.48
N TYR A 65 11.83 -2.80 14.37
CA TYR A 65 13.17 -2.53 14.88
C TYR A 65 13.47 -3.24 16.22
N LYS A 66 12.57 -4.07 16.73
CA LYS A 66 12.65 -4.65 18.09
C LYS A 66 14.00 -5.34 18.37
N ASP A 67 14.51 -6.09 17.40
CA ASP A 67 15.77 -6.85 17.54
C ASP A 67 16.98 -6.15 16.91
N TRP A 68 16.83 -4.89 16.49
CA TRP A 68 17.91 -4.14 15.85
C TRP A 68 18.78 -3.45 16.90
N SER A 69 20.10 -3.38 16.64
CA SER A 69 20.97 -2.51 17.44
C SER A 69 20.60 -1.04 17.19
N LYS A 70 20.87 -0.18 18.16
CA LYS A 70 20.61 1.26 18.03
C LYS A 70 21.33 1.85 16.82
N GLU A 71 22.57 1.45 16.58
CA GLU A 71 23.37 1.90 15.44
C GLU A 71 22.78 1.46 14.10
N ALA A 72 22.21 0.24 14.03
CA ALA A 72 21.55 -0.25 12.84
C ALA A 72 20.25 0.51 12.55
N ARG A 73 19.48 0.82 13.60
CA ARG A 73 18.26 1.64 13.49
C ARG A 73 18.59 3.07 13.04
N ASP A 74 19.53 3.73 13.71
CA ASP A 74 19.94 5.11 13.45
C ASP A 74 20.52 5.28 12.03
N GLY A 75 21.14 4.22 11.47
CA GLY A 75 21.60 4.20 10.08
C GLY A 75 20.49 3.93 9.05
N HIS A 76 19.42 3.24 9.44
CA HIS A 76 18.34 2.84 8.54
C HIS A 76 17.23 3.88 8.46
N GLU A 77 16.82 4.47 9.58
CA GLU A 77 15.70 5.41 9.66
C GLU A 77 15.83 6.58 8.67
N PRO A 78 16.99 7.28 8.54
CA PRO A 78 17.14 8.36 7.56
C PRO A 78 17.11 7.87 6.11
N LEU A 79 17.63 6.66 5.85
CA LEU A 79 17.60 6.07 4.51
C LEU A 79 16.16 5.75 4.10
N ASN A 80 15.37 5.21 5.02
CA ASN A 80 13.96 4.94 4.78
C ASN A 80 13.16 6.23 4.55
N GLU A 81 13.37 7.27 5.36
CA GLU A 81 12.73 8.56 5.15
C GLU A 81 13.07 9.14 3.78
N MET A 82 14.34 9.05 3.36
CA MET A 82 14.77 9.50 2.04
C MET A 82 14.13 8.68 0.91
N ILE A 83 14.08 7.35 1.05
CA ILE A 83 13.42 6.46 0.08
C ILE A 83 11.94 6.81 0.00
N ASN A 84 11.26 6.95 1.13
CA ASN A 84 9.84 7.30 1.17
C ASN A 84 9.56 8.64 0.51
N GLU A 85 10.39 9.66 0.74
CA GLU A 85 10.26 10.95 0.05
C GLU A 85 10.49 10.84 -1.47
N CYS A 86 11.44 10.00 -1.91
CA CYS A 86 11.74 9.80 -3.32
C CYS A 86 10.73 8.88 -4.04
N PHE A 87 10.06 7.98 -3.33
CA PHE A 87 9.18 6.93 -3.89
C PHE A 87 7.71 7.12 -3.53
N LYS A 88 7.24 8.35 -3.30
CA LYS A 88 5.80 8.64 -3.13
C LYS A 88 5.05 8.36 -4.44
N GLY A 89 4.62 7.12 -4.57
CA GLY A 89 3.89 6.60 -5.71
C GLY A 89 2.53 7.26 -5.88
N TYR A 90 1.91 6.98 -7.02
CA TYR A 90 0.53 7.34 -7.30
C TYR A 90 -0.35 6.14 -6.94
N ILE A 91 -1.33 6.36 -6.07
CA ILE A 91 -2.14 5.31 -5.45
C ILE A 91 -3.62 5.56 -5.72
N SER A 92 -4.34 4.50 -6.08
CA SER A 92 -5.80 4.49 -6.14
C SER A 92 -6.31 3.47 -5.12
N CYS A 93 -6.91 3.94 -4.03
CA CYS A 93 -7.38 3.06 -2.95
C CYS A 93 -8.72 2.39 -3.29
N TRP A 94 -8.80 1.09 -2.98
CA TRP A 94 -10.00 0.26 -3.07
C TRP A 94 -10.12 -0.56 -1.79
N ASN A 95 -11.35 -0.78 -1.34
CA ASN A 95 -11.63 -1.50 -0.11
C ASN A 95 -12.07 -2.92 -0.45
N LYS A 96 -11.39 -3.92 0.13
CA LYS A 96 -11.82 -5.31 0.03
C LYS A 96 -13.07 -5.54 0.88
N GLY A 97 -14.06 -6.26 0.34
CA GLY A 97 -15.23 -6.68 1.09
C GLY A 97 -16.31 -7.28 0.21
N GLU A 98 -17.15 -8.16 0.79
CA GLU A 98 -18.31 -8.75 0.10
C GLU A 98 -19.50 -7.79 0.06
N VAL A 99 -19.61 -6.99 1.11
CA VAL A 99 -20.67 -6.02 1.37
C VAL A 99 -20.08 -4.63 1.56
N GLU A 100 -20.94 -3.63 1.42
CA GLU A 100 -20.57 -2.24 1.66
C GLU A 100 -20.27 -1.94 3.14
N SER A 101 -19.57 -0.83 3.40
CA SER A 101 -19.22 -0.37 4.74
C SER A 101 -19.75 1.03 5.00
N TYR A 102 -20.62 1.14 6.00
CA TYR A 102 -21.22 2.41 6.42
C TYR A 102 -20.17 3.45 6.85
N SER A 103 -19.08 3.02 7.49
CA SER A 103 -17.99 3.92 7.88
C SER A 103 -17.29 4.52 6.66
N LEU A 104 -17.09 3.73 5.59
CA LEU A 104 -16.43 4.20 4.37
C LEU A 104 -17.31 5.16 3.57
N TRP A 105 -18.63 4.95 3.58
CA TRP A 105 -19.58 5.94 3.07
C TRP A 105 -19.40 7.30 3.75
N LYS A 106 -19.30 7.34 5.10
CA LYS A 106 -19.10 8.59 5.83
C LYS A 106 -17.76 9.27 5.55
N ILE A 107 -16.69 8.48 5.39
CA ILE A 107 -15.34 9.01 5.21
C ILE A 107 -15.14 9.56 3.79
N TYR A 108 -15.64 8.85 2.78
CA TYR A 108 -15.30 9.14 1.37
C TYR A 108 -16.40 9.81 0.57
N THR A 109 -17.59 10.02 1.15
CA THR A 109 -18.73 10.58 0.43
C THR A 109 -19.50 11.62 1.22
N ASN A 110 -20.16 12.51 0.50
CA ASN A 110 -21.19 13.37 1.07
C ASN A 110 -22.52 12.60 1.26
N PRO A 111 -23.29 12.88 2.34
CA PRO A 111 -24.45 12.07 2.74
C PRO A 111 -25.53 11.81 1.67
N ASN A 112 -25.66 12.71 0.69
CA ASN A 112 -26.73 12.66 -0.32
C ASN A 112 -26.22 12.42 -1.75
N THR A 113 -24.91 12.36 -1.95
CA THR A 113 -24.30 12.26 -3.30
C THR A 113 -23.22 11.20 -3.36
N GLY A 114 -23.12 10.33 -2.37
CA GLY A 114 -22.16 9.24 -2.41
C GLY A 114 -22.52 8.20 -3.45
N ILE A 115 -21.49 7.57 -3.99
CA ILE A 115 -21.57 6.40 -4.86
C ILE A 115 -20.56 5.37 -4.39
N ALA A 116 -20.96 4.10 -4.42
CA ALA A 116 -20.08 2.96 -4.28
C ALA A 116 -20.03 2.16 -5.59
N ILE A 117 -18.82 1.98 -6.12
CA ILE A 117 -18.56 1.07 -7.24
C ILE A 117 -18.16 -0.28 -6.65
N LYS A 118 -18.91 -1.34 -6.97
CA LYS A 118 -18.52 -2.74 -6.68
C LYS A 118 -17.87 -3.36 -7.92
N SER A 119 -16.74 -4.02 -7.73
CA SER A 119 -16.01 -4.72 -8.79
C SER A 119 -15.22 -5.91 -8.23
N THR A 120 -14.36 -6.50 -9.05
CA THR A 120 -13.34 -7.48 -8.65
C THR A 120 -11.96 -6.96 -9.03
N VAL A 121 -10.91 -7.47 -8.37
CA VAL A 121 -9.53 -7.13 -8.74
C VAL A 121 -9.24 -7.48 -10.19
N GLY A 122 -9.73 -8.61 -10.68
CA GLY A 122 -9.55 -9.07 -12.06
C GLY A 122 -10.22 -8.14 -13.07
N ASP A 123 -11.45 -7.70 -12.80
CA ASP A 123 -12.15 -6.77 -13.69
C ASP A 123 -11.51 -5.38 -13.68
N LEU A 124 -11.01 -4.92 -12.52
CA LEU A 124 -10.25 -3.68 -12.44
C LEU A 124 -8.94 -3.76 -13.23
N LYS A 125 -8.20 -4.87 -13.14
CA LYS A 125 -6.99 -5.11 -13.95
C LYS A 125 -7.29 -5.06 -15.44
N LYS A 126 -8.34 -5.77 -15.88
CA LYS A 126 -8.78 -5.76 -17.28
C LYS A 126 -9.20 -4.37 -17.75
N ALA A 127 -9.89 -3.60 -16.91
CA ALA A 127 -10.33 -2.25 -17.25
C ALA A 127 -9.16 -1.26 -17.36
N LEU A 128 -8.10 -1.46 -16.58
CA LEU A 128 -6.89 -0.64 -16.63
C LEU A 128 -5.95 -1.01 -17.77
N ASP A 129 -5.93 -2.30 -18.17
CA ASP A 129 -5.13 -2.84 -19.28
C ASP A 129 -3.68 -2.34 -19.31
N ASN A 130 -3.04 -2.33 -18.14
CA ASN A 130 -1.71 -1.76 -17.97
C ASN A 130 -0.91 -2.54 -16.91
N ASP A 131 0.06 -3.32 -17.38
CA ASP A 131 0.92 -4.17 -16.54
C ASP A 131 1.86 -3.39 -15.61
N ALA A 132 2.07 -2.09 -15.86
CA ALA A 132 2.83 -1.24 -14.95
C ALA A 132 2.05 -0.94 -13.66
N ILE A 133 0.71 -1.06 -13.68
CA ILE A 133 -0.13 -0.88 -12.50
C ILE A 133 -0.15 -2.18 -11.70
N LYS A 134 0.31 -2.11 -10.45
CA LYS A 134 0.28 -3.22 -9.51
C LYS A 134 -0.81 -3.01 -8.47
N ILE A 135 -1.52 -4.08 -8.14
CA ILE A 135 -2.59 -4.08 -7.13
C ILE A 135 -2.16 -5.00 -5.99
N TYR A 136 -1.89 -4.37 -4.85
CA TYR A 136 -1.48 -5.05 -3.63
C TYR A 136 -2.55 -4.90 -2.54
N LYS A 137 -2.62 -5.88 -1.65
CA LYS A 137 -3.37 -5.79 -0.40
C LYS A 137 -2.59 -4.89 0.55
N ALA A 138 -3.25 -3.88 1.09
CA ALA A 138 -2.73 -3.11 2.21
C ALA A 138 -3.36 -3.64 3.51
N GLU A 139 -2.53 -3.81 4.54
CA GLU A 139 -2.98 -4.09 5.90
C GLU A 139 -2.65 -2.90 6.77
N TYR A 140 -3.68 -2.32 7.41
CA TYR A 140 -3.47 -1.34 8.46
C TYR A 140 -3.03 -2.07 9.73
N VAL A 141 -1.91 -1.64 10.27
CA VAL A 141 -1.28 -2.24 11.45
C VAL A 141 -1.25 -1.23 12.58
N ASP A 142 -1.37 -1.70 13.82
CA ASP A 142 -1.06 -0.84 14.95
C ASP A 142 0.44 -0.54 14.94
N PHE A 143 0.77 0.75 14.80
CA PHE A 143 2.14 1.22 14.65
C PHE A 143 3.03 0.89 15.87
N LYS A 144 2.42 0.81 17.07
CA LYS A 144 3.13 0.57 18.33
C LYS A 144 3.18 -0.90 18.69
N GLU A 145 2.11 -1.64 18.38
CA GLU A 145 1.92 -2.97 18.95
C GLU A 145 2.27 -4.12 18.00
N LYS A 146 2.21 -3.93 16.67
CA LYS A 146 2.43 -5.05 15.75
C LYS A 146 3.93 -5.32 15.59
N GLU A 147 4.37 -6.47 16.08
CA GLU A 147 5.58 -7.13 15.59
C GLU A 147 5.29 -7.61 14.17
N VAL A 148 5.76 -6.85 13.19
CA VAL A 148 5.61 -7.21 11.78
C VAL A 148 6.94 -7.76 11.31
N ASP A 149 6.95 -9.05 10.93
CA ASP A 149 7.97 -9.56 10.01
C ASP A 149 7.63 -9.05 8.60
N CYS A 150 7.71 -7.72 8.42
CA CYS A 150 7.57 -7.12 7.11
C CYS A 150 8.96 -6.98 6.52
N GLU A 151 9.31 -7.88 5.61
CA GLU A 151 10.19 -7.52 4.49
C GLU A 151 9.27 -6.98 3.39
N PRO A 152 8.95 -5.67 3.35
CA PRO A 152 8.16 -5.14 2.26
C PRO A 152 8.95 -5.32 0.95
N PRO A 153 8.25 -5.47 -0.19
CA PRO A 153 8.91 -5.47 -1.48
C PRO A 153 9.76 -4.19 -1.59
N CYS A 154 11.05 -4.36 -1.90
CA CYS A 154 12.08 -3.32 -2.00
C CYS A 154 12.82 -2.92 -0.69
N TYR A 155 12.71 -3.69 0.39
CA TYR A 155 13.48 -3.44 1.62
C TYR A 155 14.75 -4.28 1.74
N SER A 156 15.81 -3.70 2.34
CA SER A 156 17.05 -4.42 2.65
C SER A 156 17.27 -4.53 4.15
N ARG A 157 17.30 -5.76 4.67
CA ARG A 157 17.82 -6.03 6.02
C ARG A 157 19.35 -6.02 5.95
N ALA A 158 20.00 -5.07 6.60
CA ALA A 158 21.41 -5.25 6.91
C ALA A 158 21.48 -6.40 7.90
N ALA A 159 22.10 -7.52 7.52
CA ALA A 159 22.33 -8.60 8.46
C ALA A 159 23.09 -8.00 9.66
N ALA A 160 22.44 -7.98 10.82
CA ALA A 160 23.17 -7.84 12.07
C ALA A 160 24.13 -9.04 12.09
N ASN A 161 25.42 -8.76 11.93
CA ASN A 161 26.42 -9.79 12.06
C ASN A 161 26.26 -10.39 13.46
N GLY A 162 25.72 -11.60 13.52
CA GLY A 162 25.91 -12.49 14.65
C GLY A 162 27.42 -12.72 14.78
N ASN A 163 28.04 -11.98 15.68
CA ASN A 163 29.40 -12.23 16.12
C ASN A 163 29.32 -12.86 17.52
N GLY A 164 29.82 -14.09 17.63
CA GLY A 164 30.21 -14.71 18.90
C GLY A 164 29.44 -15.96 19.25
#